data_AF-A0A2X3GSM7-F1
#
_entry.id   AF-A0A2X3GSM7-F1
#
_cell.length_a   1.000
_cell.length_b   1.000
_cell.length_c   1.000
_cell.angle_alpha   90.00
_cell.angle_beta   90.00
_cell.angle_gamma   90.00
#
_symmetry.space_group_name_H-M   'P 1'
#
loop_
_entity.id
_entity.type
_entity.pdbx_description
1 polymer ?
#
loop_
_entity_poly.entity_id
_entity_poly.type
_entity_poly.pdbx_seq_one_letter_code
_entity_poly.pdbx_strand_id
1 'polypeptide(L)' 'MHRAIWCAGVQIEVTLDSHGFAGRGDICLFGEMLSRFFALYTDIYLFNRLIIILQPTGERLEWEEKHSRRIPG' A
#
# COMPACT_ATOMS: atom_id res chain seq x y z
N MET A 1 -1.35 -33.97 4.04
CA MET A 1 -2.02 -33.12 3.00
C MET A 1 -1.75 -31.66 3.35
N HIS A 2 -0.81 -30.99 2.67
CA HIS A 2 -0.58 -29.56 2.85
C HIS A 2 -1.64 -28.80 2.06
N ARG A 3 -2.54 -28.10 2.76
CA ARG A 3 -3.47 -27.15 2.14
C ARG A 3 -2.65 -25.91 1.80
N ALA A 4 -2.20 -25.77 0.56
CA ALA A 4 -1.74 -24.49 0.06
C ALA A 4 -2.96 -23.56 0.01
N ILE A 5 -3.03 -22.61 0.92
CA ILE A 5 -4.04 -21.56 0.90
C ILE A 5 -3.49 -20.52 -0.07
N TRP A 6 -4.12 -20.41 -1.24
CA TRP A 6 -3.78 -19.37 -2.21
C TRP A 6 -4.40 -18.07 -1.70
N CYS A 7 -3.59 -17.22 -1.08
CA CYS A 7 -3.99 -15.85 -0.81
C CYS A 7 -3.86 -15.07 -2.12
N ALA A 8 -4.99 -14.69 -2.72
CA ALA A 8 -4.98 -13.68 -3.78
C ALA A 8 -4.59 -12.34 -3.13
N GLY A 9 -3.60 -11.66 -3.68
CA GLY A 9 -3.14 -10.36 -3.21
C GLY A 9 -2.98 -9.42 -4.39
N VAL A 10 -3.09 -8.12 -4.13
CA VAL A 10 -2.90 -7.08 -5.13
C VAL A 10 -1.72 -6.22 -4.69
N GLN A 11 -0.72 -6.13 -5.57
CA GLN A 11 0.38 -5.21 -5.41
C GLN A 11 0.15 -4.01 -6.34
N ILE A 12 0.12 -2.82 -5.75
CA ILE A 12 -0.10 -1.56 -6.46
C ILE A 12 1.21 -0.80 -6.41
N GLU A 13 1.82 -0.62 -7.57
CA GLU A 13 3.05 0.16 -7.72
C GLU A 13 2.72 1.49 -8.40
N VAL A 14 3.07 2.59 -7.74
CA VAL A 14 2.81 3.94 -8.21
C VAL A 14 4.14 4.67 -8.34
N THR A 15 4.46 5.14 -9.53
CA THR A 15 5.63 5.97 -9.75
C THR A 15 5.23 7.44 -9.67
N LEU A 16 5.87 8.21 -8.80
CA LEU A 16 5.63 9.63 -8.61
C LEU A 16 6.91 10.42 -8.87
N ASP A 17 6.77 11.55 -9.54
CA ASP A 17 7.85 12.51 -9.67
C ASP A 17 7.92 13.39 -8.42
N SER A 18 9.08 13.39 -7.77
CA SER A 18 9.28 14.12 -6.51
C SER A 18 9.29 15.64 -6.68
N HIS A 19 9.49 16.18 -7.89
CA HIS A 19 9.43 17.61 -8.14
C HIS A 19 8.00 18.17 -8.11
N GLY A 20 6.98 17.30 -8.25
CA GLY A 20 5.57 17.67 -8.16
C GLY A 20 5.05 17.89 -6.73
N PHE A 21 5.84 17.56 -5.71
CA PHE A 21 5.43 17.61 -4.29
C PHE A 21 6.25 18.62 -3.51
N ALA A 22 5.66 19.20 -2.46
CA ALA A 22 6.34 20.19 -1.62
C ALA A 22 7.46 19.58 -0.74
N GLY A 23 7.50 18.25 -0.62
CA GLY A 23 8.55 17.51 0.08
C GLY A 23 8.11 16.11 0.49
N ARG A 24 8.98 15.40 1.23
CA ARG A 24 8.74 14.02 1.69
C ARG A 24 7.44 13.88 2.51
N GLY A 25 7.10 14.87 3.33
CA GLY A 25 5.89 14.83 4.16
C GLY A 25 4.60 14.77 3.32
N ASP A 26 4.56 15.53 2.23
CA ASP A 26 3.42 15.59 1.31
C ASP A 26 3.23 14.26 0.55
N ILE A 27 4.35 13.67 0.11
CA ILE A 27 4.39 12.34 -0.50
C ILE A 27 3.88 11.27 0.47
N CYS A 28 4.35 11.30 1.72
CA CYS A 28 3.91 10.33 2.72
C CYS A 28 2.41 10.44 3.01
N LEU A 29 1.90 11.67 3.13
CA LEU A 29 0.46 11.92 3.31
C LEU A 29 -0.35 11.43 2.12
N PHE A 30 0.12 11.69 0.90
CA PHE A 30 -0.50 11.16 -0.31
C PHE A 30 -0.51 9.63 -0.32
N GLY A 31 0.61 8.98 0.03
CA GLY A 31 0.71 7.52 0.11
C GLY A 31 -0.20 6.90 1.17
N GLU A 32 -0.31 7.52 2.35
CA GLU A 32 -1.27 7.11 3.38
C GLU A 32 -2.73 7.23 2.89
N MET A 33 -3.07 8.33 2.22
CA MET A 33 -4.41 8.51 1.63
C MET A 33 -4.70 7.46 0.55
N LEU A 34 -3.73 7.17 -0.32
CA LEU A 34 -3.84 6.15 -1.36
C LEU A 34 -4.00 4.76 -0.76
N SER A 35 -3.19 4.42 0.24
CA SER A 35 -3.25 3.15 0.96
C SER A 35 -4.64 2.95 1.56
N ARG A 36 -5.16 3.96 2.27
CA ARG A 36 -6.51 3.92 2.83
C ARG A 36 -7.60 3.89 1.78
N PHE A 37 -7.42 4.53 0.62
CA PHE A 37 -8.36 4.45 -0.48
C PHE A 37 -8.44 3.03 -1.03
N PHE A 38 -7.30 2.38 -1.31
CA PHE A 38 -7.27 0.99 -1.77
C PHE A 38 -7.79 0.00 -0.73
N ALA A 39 -7.57 0.27 0.55
CA ALA A 39 -8.15 -0.51 1.64
C ALA A 39 -9.68 -0.58 1.59
N LEU A 40 -10.35 0.47 1.07
CA LEU A 40 -11.81 0.48 0.92
C LEU A 40 -12.31 -0.43 -0.20
N TYR A 41 -11.47 -0.78 -1.17
CA TYR A 41 -11.83 -1.64 -2.32
C TYR A 41 -11.37 -3.09 -2.15
N THR A 42 -10.50 -3.35 -1.19
CA THR A 42 -9.97 -4.70 -0.95
C THR A 42 -10.81 -5.41 0.09
N ASP A 43 -11.39 -6.54 -0.33
CA ASP A 43 -12.14 -7.45 0.51
C ASP A 43 -11.23 -8.07 1.60
N ILE A 44 -11.82 -8.56 2.68
CA ILE A 44 -11.18 -9.06 3.92
C ILE A 44 -10.16 -10.19 3.62
N TYR A 45 -10.25 -10.82 2.44
CA TYR A 45 -9.39 -11.92 2.03
C TYR A 45 -8.22 -11.54 1.10
N LEU A 46 -8.09 -10.27 0.70
CA LEU A 46 -7.00 -9.81 -0.18
C LEU A 46 -5.93 -9.07 0.62
N PHE A 47 -4.66 -9.43 0.40
CA PHE A 47 -3.54 -8.62 0.86
C PHE A 47 -3.29 -7.48 -0.14
N ASN A 48 -3.36 -6.24 0.31
CA ASN A 48 -3.00 -5.06 -0.48
C ASN A 48 -1.63 -4.56 -0.05
N ARG A 49 -0.70 -4.44 -1.01
CA ARG A 49 0.58 -3.77 -0.82
C ARG A 49 0.65 -2.58 -1.75
N LEU A 50 0.84 -1.39 -1.19
CA LEU A 50 1.11 -0.18 -1.95
C LEU A 50 2.60 0.13 -1.91
N ILE A 51 3.20 0.32 -3.09
CA ILE A 51 4.59 0.74 -3.25
C ILE A 51 4.59 2.05 -4.04
N ILE A 52 5.20 3.08 -3.49
CA ILE A 52 5.44 4.34 -4.19
C ILE A 52 6.93 4.43 -4.52
N ILE A 53 7.23 4.64 -5.80
CA ILE A 53 8.58 4.85 -6.32
C ILE A 53 8.73 6.32 -6.67
N LEU A 54 9.66 6.99 -5.99
CA LEU A 54 9.98 8.38 -6.24
C LEU A 54 11.04 8.50 -7.33
N GLN A 55 10.75 9.28 -8.36
CA GLN A 55 11.73 9.68 -9.35
C GLN A 55 12.18 11.14 -9.11
N PRO A 56 13.44 11.48 -9.43
CA PRO A 56 14.48 10.61 -9.99
C PRO A 56 15.27 9.81 -8.94
N THR A 57 15.02 9.99 -7.65
CA THR A 57 15.81 9.39 -6.56
C THR A 57 15.79 7.86 -6.53
N GLY A 58 14.76 7.23 -7.11
CA GLY A 58 14.52 5.79 -7.05
C GLY A 58 14.08 5.32 -5.66
N GLU A 59 13.73 6.24 -4.75
CA GLU A 59 13.35 5.90 -3.38
C GLU A 59 12.01 5.15 -3.37
N ARG A 60 11.94 4.06 -2.61
CA ARG A 60 10.76 3.21 -2.49
C ARG A 60 10.14 3.38 -1.12
N LEU A 61 8.87 3.73 -1.09
CA LEU A 61 8.06 3.84 0.11
C LEU A 61 6.97 2.78 0.05
N GLU A 62 6.86 1.97 1.10
CA GLU A 62 5.93 0.84 1.14
C GLU A 62 4.89 1.04 2.24
N TRP A 63 3.63 0.84 1.89
CA TRP A 63 2.50 0.80 2.82
C TRP A 63 1.90 -0.59 2.79
N GLU A 64 2.06 -1.29 3.90
CA GLU A 64 1.40 -2.57 4.13
C GLU A 64 0.08 -2.30 4.84
N GLU A 65 -1.01 -2.87 4.30
CA GLU A 65 -2.28 -2.90 4.99
C GLU A 65 -2.11 -3.62 6.33
N LYS A 66 -2.15 -2.83 7.41
CA LYS A 66 -2.33 -3.35 8.75
C LYS A 66 -3.76 -3.85 8.83
N HIS A 67 -3.98 -5.08 8.38
CA HIS A 67 -5.14 -5.87 8.77
C HIS A 67 -5.09 -5.94 10.30
N SER A 68 -5.69 -4.95 10.97
CA SER A 68 -5.91 -5.01 12.39
C SER A 68 -6.80 -6.22 12.55
N ARG A 69 -6.21 -7.33 12.99
CA ARG A 69 -6.93 -8.49 13.48
C ARG A 69 -7.70 -8.01 14.71
N ARG A 70 -8.79 -7.29 14.50
CA ARG A 70 -9.80 -7.07 15.52
C ARG A 70 -10.36 -8.45 15.76
N ILE A 71 -9.82 -9.11 16.78
CA ILE A 71 -10.43 -10.27 17.40
C ILE A 71 -11.84 -9.81 17.78
N PRO A 72 -12.92 -10.36 17.19
CA PRO A 72 -14.25 -10.12 17.70
C PRO A 72 -14.29 -10.75 19.10
N GLY A 73 -14.61 -9.95 20.10
CA GLY A 73 -15.05 -10.45 21.40
C GLY A 73 -16.43 -11.07 21.31
#